data_AF-A0A927FH82-F1
#
_entry.id   AF-A0A927FH82-F1
#
_cell.length_a   1.000
_cell.length_b   1.000
_cell.length_c   1.000
_cell.angle_alpha   90.00
_cell.angle_beta   90.00
_cell.angle_gamma   90.00
#
_symmetry.space_group_name_H-M   'P 1'
#
loop_
_entity.id
_entity.type
_entity.pdbx_description
1 polymer ?
#
loop_
_entity_poly.entity_id
_entity_poly.type
_entity_poly.pdbx_seq_one_letter_code
_entity_poly.pdbx_strand_id
1 'polypeptide(L)'
;MNTNLTLRRLQACALALLCLTVTTAHALSLTVPKLLIDAAVGKKFPKEKYSIRLDNPVLQLSRERQKIELCGQWSSPLVQKNGDFCIDFQPQWNKETGEVEIAKVKLLKLTVGENKALPTPLASALNGSLLQLLDGTAIYKVPETVGKHLESIEVQDSGIRLNF
;
A
#
# COMPACT_ATOMS: atom_id res chain seq x y z
N MET A 1 23.56 27.06 59.34
CA MET A 1 23.11 27.15 57.93
C MET A 1 23.55 25.90 57.19
N ASN A 2 22.64 25.01 56.79
CA ASN A 2 22.81 24.14 55.60
C ASN A 2 21.53 23.33 55.26
N THR A 3 20.36 23.89 55.53
CA THR A 3 19.05 23.33 55.12
C THR A 3 18.80 23.42 53.60
N ASN A 4 19.54 24.27 52.88
CA ASN A 4 19.40 24.45 51.43
C ASN A 4 20.09 23.35 50.58
N LEU A 5 21.08 22.64 51.13
CA LEU A 5 21.85 21.65 50.38
C LEU A 5 21.11 20.30 50.29
N THR A 6 20.37 19.93 51.33
CA THR A 6 19.54 18.72 51.38
C THR A 6 18.28 18.86 50.52
N LEU A 7 17.65 20.04 50.50
CA LEU A 7 16.46 20.33 49.69
C LEU A 7 16.76 20.23 48.18
N ARG A 8 17.92 20.74 47.73
CA ARG A 8 18.35 20.65 46.32
C ARG A 8 18.65 19.22 45.86
N ARG A 9 19.20 18.37 46.74
CA ARG A 9 19.46 16.94 46.43
C ARG A 9 18.16 16.12 46.35
N LEU A 10 17.18 16.43 47.20
CA LEU A 10 15.84 15.83 47.16
C LEU A 10 15.07 16.24 45.90
N GLN A 11 15.15 17.51 45.48
CA GLN A 11 14.55 17.97 44.21
C GLN A 11 15.21 17.33 42.97
N ALA A 12 16.53 17.13 42.97
CA ALA A 12 17.23 16.47 41.87
C ALA A 12 16.87 14.98 41.75
N CYS A 13 16.69 14.27 42.88
CA CYS A 13 16.20 12.88 42.87
C CYS A 13 14.74 12.78 42.41
N ALA A 14 13.88 13.73 42.80
CA ALA A 14 12.49 13.75 42.37
C ALA A 14 12.34 13.94 40.85
N LEU A 15 13.15 14.81 40.22
CA LEU A 15 13.16 14.95 38.76
C LEU A 15 13.68 13.71 38.04
N ALA A 16 14.70 13.03 38.58
CA ALA A 16 15.27 11.82 37.98
C ALA A 16 14.29 10.62 38.04
N LEU A 17 13.47 10.52 39.09
CA LEU A 17 12.43 9.48 39.19
C LEU A 17 11.23 9.75 38.26
N LEU A 18 10.89 11.01 37.98
CA LEU A 18 9.81 11.35 37.03
C LEU A 18 10.16 11.05 35.57
N CYS A 19 11.45 11.00 35.21
CA CYS A 19 11.88 10.59 33.86
C CYS A 19 11.82 9.07 33.62
N LEU A 20 11.63 8.25 34.66
CA LEU A 20 11.59 6.78 34.55
C LEU A 20 10.19 6.23 34.28
N THR A 21 9.15 7.06 34.33
CA THR A 21 7.80 6.70 33.87
C THR A 21 7.61 7.08 32.41
N VAL A 22 8.50 6.62 31.53
CA VAL A 22 8.21 6.64 30.09
C VAL A 22 7.14 5.58 29.86
N THR A 23 5.88 6.01 29.80
CA THR A 23 4.79 5.16 29.35
C THR A 23 5.10 4.75 27.91
N THR A 24 5.45 3.49 27.70
CA THR A 24 5.53 2.93 26.35
C THR A 24 4.12 2.93 25.78
N ALA A 25 3.78 3.95 24.99
CA ALA A 25 2.59 3.93 24.16
C ALA A 25 2.76 2.78 23.15
N HIS A 26 2.16 1.63 23.43
CA HIS A 26 2.07 0.54 22.47
C HIS A 26 1.07 0.98 21.39
N ALA A 27 1.59 1.50 20.28
CA ALA A 27 0.78 1.65 19.08
C ALA A 27 0.30 0.26 18.65
N LEU A 28 -1.02 0.09 18.55
CA LEU A 28 -1.58 -1.19 18.14
C LEU A 28 -1.27 -1.33 16.65
N SER A 29 -0.64 -2.44 16.25
CA SER A 29 -0.41 -2.71 14.83
C SER A 29 -0.83 -4.12 14.45
N LEU A 30 -1.37 -4.25 13.23
CA LEU A 30 -1.73 -5.50 12.60
C LEU A 30 -0.91 -5.67 11.34
N THR A 31 -0.26 -6.81 11.16
CA THR A 31 0.39 -7.14 9.89
C THR A 31 -0.53 -8.00 9.05
N VAL A 32 -0.88 -7.53 7.86
CA VAL A 32 -1.61 -8.29 6.84
C VAL A 32 -0.57 -9.00 5.96
N PRO A 33 -0.49 -10.34 5.99
CA PRO A 33 0.49 -11.09 5.20
C PRO A 33 0.28 -10.90 3.70
N LYS A 34 1.38 -10.84 2.93
CA LYS A 34 1.36 -10.76 1.47
C LYS A 34 0.42 -11.77 0.83
N LEU A 35 0.37 -13.00 1.34
CA LEU A 35 -0.52 -14.05 0.83
C LEU A 35 -2.00 -13.64 0.81
N LEU A 36 -2.48 -12.90 1.82
CA LEU A 36 -3.87 -12.43 1.85
C LEU A 36 -4.11 -11.32 0.81
N ILE A 37 -3.12 -10.46 0.61
CA ILE A 37 -3.16 -9.38 -0.38
C ILE A 37 -3.15 -9.99 -1.80
N ASP A 38 -2.25 -10.94 -2.05
CA ASP A 38 -2.16 -11.69 -3.31
C ASP A 38 -3.50 -12.38 -3.61
N ALA A 39 -4.10 -13.04 -2.63
CA ALA A 39 -5.39 -13.71 -2.80
C ALA A 39 -6.53 -12.72 -3.06
N ALA A 40 -6.56 -11.57 -2.37
CA ALA A 40 -7.56 -10.54 -2.58
C ALA A 40 -7.44 -9.94 -3.99
N VAL A 41 -6.23 -9.59 -4.42
CA VAL A 41 -5.98 -9.06 -5.77
C VAL A 41 -6.29 -10.11 -6.82
N GLY A 42 -5.82 -11.35 -6.67
CA GLY A 42 -6.09 -12.44 -7.61
C GLY A 42 -7.58 -12.65 -7.87
N LYS A 43 -8.43 -12.53 -6.84
CA LYS A 43 -9.91 -12.62 -6.98
C LYS A 43 -10.53 -11.46 -7.77
N LYS A 44 -9.86 -10.33 -7.89
CA LYS A 44 -10.34 -9.17 -8.68
C LYS A 44 -9.95 -9.28 -10.16
N PHE A 45 -9.09 -10.22 -10.53
CA PHE A 45 -8.65 -10.44 -11.91
C PHE A 45 -9.35 -11.68 -12.51
N PRO A 46 -9.61 -11.69 -13.83
CA PRO A 46 -9.27 -10.64 -14.80
C PRO A 46 -10.12 -9.37 -14.64
N LYS A 47 -9.55 -8.21 -14.96
CA LYS A 47 -10.27 -6.93 -15.02
C LYS A 47 -10.44 -6.49 -16.46
N GLU A 48 -11.62 -5.98 -16.83
CA GLU A 48 -11.88 -5.58 -18.22
C GLU A 48 -12.65 -4.26 -18.31
N LYS A 49 -12.17 -3.36 -19.19
CA LYS A 49 -12.84 -2.09 -19.52
C LYS A 49 -12.37 -1.60 -20.88
N TYR A 50 -13.28 -1.03 -21.69
CA TYR A 50 -12.97 -0.49 -23.03
C TYR A 50 -12.19 -1.46 -23.94
N SER A 51 -12.55 -2.75 -23.92
CA SER A 51 -11.87 -3.81 -24.68
C SER A 51 -10.39 -4.01 -24.29
N ILE A 52 -9.98 -3.57 -23.10
CA ILE A 52 -8.70 -3.89 -22.48
C ILE A 52 -8.96 -4.85 -21.33
N ARG A 53 -8.36 -6.04 -21.39
CA ARG A 53 -8.38 -7.04 -20.33
C ARG A 53 -7.01 -7.10 -19.66
N LEU A 54 -6.98 -7.02 -18.33
CA LEU A 54 -5.81 -7.24 -17.48
C LEU A 54 -5.92 -8.61 -16.82
N ASP A 55 -4.85 -9.38 -16.84
CA ASP A 55 -4.81 -10.75 -16.35
C ASP A 55 -3.45 -11.10 -15.71
N ASN A 56 -3.38 -12.26 -15.06
CA ASN A 56 -2.17 -12.82 -14.44
C ASN A 56 -1.45 -11.82 -13.49
N PRO A 57 -2.15 -11.27 -12.47
CA PRO A 57 -1.56 -10.30 -11.57
C PRO A 57 -0.47 -10.93 -10.68
N VAL A 58 0.64 -10.21 -10.51
CA VAL A 58 1.73 -10.55 -9.60
C VAL A 58 2.11 -9.32 -8.79
N LEU A 59 2.13 -9.46 -7.47
CA LEU A 59 2.54 -8.40 -6.55
C LEU A 59 3.97 -8.59 -6.04
N GLN A 60 4.71 -7.49 -5.97
CA GLN A 60 5.97 -7.40 -5.24
C GLN A 60 5.90 -6.21 -4.27
N LEU A 61 6.23 -6.45 -3.00
CA LEU A 61 6.20 -5.42 -1.97
C LEU A 61 7.63 -4.91 -1.75
N SER A 62 7.78 -3.60 -1.59
CA SER A 62 9.08 -2.99 -1.35
C SER A 62 8.98 -2.08 -0.13
N ARG A 63 9.58 -2.54 0.99
CA ARG A 63 9.68 -1.72 2.20
C ARG A 63 10.47 -0.43 1.96
N GLU A 64 11.57 -0.53 1.24
CA GLU A 64 12.43 0.62 0.94
C GLU A 64 11.68 1.73 0.19
N ARG A 65 10.92 1.36 -0.85
CA ARG A 65 10.15 2.33 -1.66
C ARG A 65 8.83 2.74 -1.03
N GLN A 66 8.40 2.08 0.05
CA GLN A 66 7.05 2.18 0.62
C GLN A 66 5.94 2.04 -0.44
N LYS A 67 6.13 1.08 -1.35
CA LYS A 67 5.26 0.86 -2.52
C LYS A 67 5.07 -0.61 -2.82
N ILE A 68 3.95 -0.91 -3.45
CA ILE A 68 3.65 -2.22 -4.00
C ILE A 68 3.70 -2.12 -5.52
N GLU A 69 4.42 -3.04 -6.15
CA GLU A 69 4.45 -3.21 -7.59
C GLU A 69 3.42 -4.27 -7.98
N LEU A 70 2.57 -3.96 -8.96
CA LEU A 70 1.63 -4.89 -9.58
C LEU A 70 1.96 -5.02 -11.05
N CYS A 71 2.42 -6.21 -11.44
CA CYS A 71 2.64 -6.59 -12.83
C CYS A 71 1.57 -7.57 -13.31
N GLY A 72 1.39 -7.63 -14.61
CA GLY A 72 0.52 -8.61 -15.23
C GLY A 72 0.56 -8.48 -16.75
N GLN A 73 -0.42 -9.09 -17.39
CA GLN A 73 -0.58 -9.06 -18.83
C GLN A 73 -1.81 -8.26 -19.21
N TRP A 74 -1.72 -7.47 -20.27
CA TRP A 74 -2.88 -6.85 -20.89
C TRP A 74 -3.12 -7.46 -22.26
N SER A 75 -4.38 -7.47 -22.68
CA SER A 75 -4.78 -7.85 -24.02
C SER A 75 -5.94 -6.99 -24.49
N SER A 76 -6.05 -6.81 -25.80
CA SER A 76 -7.17 -6.12 -26.42
C SER A 76 -7.63 -6.83 -27.68
N PRO A 77 -8.85 -7.37 -27.71
CA PRO A 77 -9.43 -7.97 -28.91
C PRO A 77 -9.57 -6.96 -30.06
N LEU A 78 -9.82 -5.69 -29.73
CA LEU A 78 -10.08 -4.64 -30.71
C LEU A 78 -8.86 -4.30 -31.56
N VAL A 79 -7.67 -4.26 -30.94
CA VAL A 79 -6.41 -4.02 -31.66
C VAL A 79 -5.61 -5.31 -31.93
N GLN A 80 -6.11 -6.46 -31.47
CA GLN A 80 -5.45 -7.77 -31.57
C GLN A 80 -4.00 -7.73 -31.05
N LYS A 81 -3.79 -7.03 -29.92
CA LYS A 81 -2.48 -6.91 -29.25
C LYS A 81 -2.57 -7.39 -27.80
N ASN A 82 -1.43 -7.79 -27.29
CA ASN A 82 -1.19 -8.11 -25.89
C ASN A 82 0.21 -7.64 -25.49
N GLY A 83 0.50 -7.69 -24.19
CA GLY A 83 1.84 -7.49 -23.67
C GLY A 83 1.82 -7.35 -22.15
N ASP A 84 2.93 -6.89 -21.59
CA ASP A 84 3.06 -6.74 -20.14
C ASP A 84 2.73 -5.32 -19.70
N PHE A 85 2.19 -5.22 -18.48
CA PHE A 85 2.16 -3.99 -17.72
C PHE A 85 2.81 -4.19 -16.35
N CYS A 86 3.41 -3.14 -15.81
CA CYS A 86 3.78 -3.04 -14.40
C CYS A 86 3.47 -1.63 -13.91
N ILE A 87 2.86 -1.54 -12.74
CA ILE A 87 2.62 -0.28 -12.02
C ILE A 87 3.25 -0.34 -10.64
N ASP A 88 3.59 0.80 -10.07
CA ASP A 88 3.74 0.97 -8.64
C ASP A 88 2.53 1.72 -8.07
N PHE A 89 2.17 1.41 -6.83
CA PHE A 89 1.11 2.11 -6.13
C PHE A 89 1.41 2.18 -4.63
N GLN A 90 0.78 3.15 -3.97
CA GLN A 90 0.80 3.27 -2.52
C GLN A 90 -0.60 2.93 -1.99
N PRO A 91 -0.75 1.87 -1.17
CA PRO A 91 -2.04 1.53 -0.59
C PRO A 91 -2.64 2.70 0.18
N GLN A 92 -3.95 2.90 0.07
CA GLN A 92 -4.66 3.93 0.81
C GLN A 92 -5.86 3.33 1.54
N TRP A 93 -6.14 3.87 2.73
CA TRP A 93 -7.34 3.54 3.47
C TRP A 93 -8.54 4.33 2.93
N ASN A 94 -9.56 3.62 2.46
CA ASN A 94 -10.86 4.18 2.15
C ASN A 94 -11.79 4.03 3.36
N LYS A 95 -12.05 5.14 4.05
CA LYS A 95 -12.87 5.19 5.26
C LYS A 95 -14.35 4.89 5.00
N GLU A 96 -14.83 5.16 3.79
CA GLU A 96 -16.23 4.97 3.41
C GLU A 96 -16.53 3.49 3.16
N THR A 97 -15.66 2.83 2.38
CA THR A 97 -15.81 1.40 2.06
C THR A 97 -15.25 0.51 3.13
N GLY A 98 -14.36 1.02 3.99
CA GLY A 98 -13.65 0.21 4.96
C GLY A 98 -12.59 -0.70 4.32
N GLU A 99 -12.05 -0.32 3.16
CA GLU A 99 -11.09 -1.11 2.38
C GLU A 99 -9.72 -0.42 2.27
N VAL A 100 -8.66 -1.20 2.29
CA VAL A 100 -7.35 -0.76 1.78
C VAL A 100 -7.36 -0.99 0.28
N GLU A 101 -7.11 0.07 -0.49
CA GLU A 101 -7.28 0.09 -1.94
C GLU A 101 -5.97 0.45 -2.66
N ILE A 102 -5.87 0.05 -3.93
CA ILE A 102 -4.87 0.55 -4.86
C ILE A 102 -5.12 2.04 -5.07
N ALA A 103 -4.11 2.88 -4.79
CA ALA A 103 -4.17 4.32 -4.97
C ALA A 103 -2.79 4.87 -5.38
N LYS A 104 -2.77 6.13 -5.84
CA LYS A 104 -1.53 6.83 -6.27
C LYS A 104 -0.71 6.01 -7.27
N VAL A 105 -1.41 5.41 -8.23
CA VAL A 105 -0.83 4.52 -9.23
C VAL A 105 0.11 5.29 -10.15
N LYS A 106 1.27 4.69 -10.45
CA LYS A 106 2.18 5.16 -11.48
C LYS A 106 2.61 3.98 -12.36
N LEU A 107 2.68 4.23 -13.66
CA LEU A 107 3.08 3.24 -14.66
C LEU A 107 4.62 3.10 -14.67
N LEU A 108 5.10 1.86 -14.58
CA LEU A 108 6.52 1.51 -14.67
C LEU A 108 6.87 0.90 -16.03
N LYS A 109 6.04 -0.01 -16.51
CA LYS A 109 6.24 -0.74 -17.78
C LYS A 109 4.91 -0.88 -18.50
N LEU A 110 4.93 -0.67 -19.81
CA LEU A 110 3.84 -1.03 -20.71
C LEU A 110 4.41 -1.40 -22.08
N THR A 111 4.15 -2.62 -22.52
CA THR A 111 4.77 -3.19 -23.73
C THR A 111 3.75 -3.90 -24.61
N VAL A 112 4.11 -4.15 -25.87
CA VAL A 112 3.39 -5.04 -26.80
C VAL A 112 4.27 -6.23 -27.16
N GLY A 113 3.73 -7.45 -27.03
CA GLY A 113 4.43 -8.69 -27.37
C GLY A 113 5.74 -8.84 -26.61
N GLU A 114 6.81 -9.26 -27.31
CA GLU A 114 8.17 -9.45 -26.78
C GLU A 114 8.89 -8.12 -26.45
N ASN A 115 8.36 -7.34 -25.50
CA ASN A 115 8.94 -6.09 -25.00
C ASN A 115 9.06 -4.95 -26.04
N LYS A 116 8.26 -4.94 -27.11
CA LYS A 116 8.25 -3.81 -28.04
C LYS A 116 7.51 -2.62 -27.41
N ALA A 117 8.07 -1.42 -27.57
CA ALA A 117 7.42 -0.19 -27.14
C ALA A 117 6.12 0.03 -27.93
N LEU A 118 5.12 0.56 -27.25
CA LEU A 118 3.85 0.96 -27.86
C LEU A 118 4.00 2.26 -28.65
N PRO A 119 3.31 2.42 -29.79
CA PRO A 119 3.11 3.73 -30.38
C PRO A 119 2.49 4.68 -29.35
N THR A 120 3.00 5.91 -29.25
CA THR A 120 2.65 6.88 -28.20
C THR A 120 1.13 7.06 -27.99
N PRO A 121 0.28 7.19 -29.03
CA PRO A 121 -1.16 7.35 -28.82
C PRO A 121 -1.81 6.14 -28.16
N LEU A 122 -1.40 4.93 -28.55
CA LEU A 122 -1.90 3.69 -27.97
C LEU A 122 -1.41 3.52 -26.53
N ALA A 123 -0.15 3.88 -26.26
CA ALA A 123 0.41 3.88 -24.90
C ALA A 123 -0.39 4.80 -23.97
N SER A 124 -0.73 6.01 -24.40
CA SER A 124 -1.51 6.96 -23.61
C SER A 124 -2.93 6.48 -23.33
N ALA A 125 -3.62 5.93 -24.34
CA ALA A 125 -4.97 5.40 -24.18
C ALA A 125 -5.01 4.17 -23.26
N LEU A 126 -4.04 3.27 -23.42
CA LEU A 126 -3.88 2.10 -22.56
C LEU A 126 -3.56 2.50 -21.12
N ASN A 127 -2.62 3.43 -20.91
CA ASN A 127 -2.30 3.94 -19.58
C ASN A 127 -3.54 4.50 -18.87
N GLY A 128 -4.32 5.35 -19.55
CA GLY A 128 -5.57 5.89 -18.99
C GLY A 128 -6.57 4.79 -18.62
N SER A 129 -6.73 3.78 -19.48
CA SER A 129 -7.59 2.63 -19.21
C SER A 129 -7.09 1.78 -18.04
N LEU A 130 -5.77 1.59 -17.93
CA LEU A 130 -5.11 0.83 -16.87
C LEU A 130 -5.33 1.49 -15.51
N LEU A 131 -5.13 2.81 -15.43
CA LEU A 131 -5.37 3.58 -14.22
C LEU A 131 -6.82 3.47 -13.78
N GLN A 132 -7.79 3.65 -14.68
CA GLN A 132 -9.21 3.53 -14.34
C GLN A 132 -9.63 2.11 -13.96
N LEU A 133 -8.93 1.09 -14.46
CA LEU A 133 -9.18 -0.29 -14.09
C LEU A 133 -8.60 -0.63 -12.73
N LEU A 134 -7.48 -0.04 -12.32
CA LEU A 134 -6.76 -0.44 -11.11
C LEU A 134 -7.06 0.44 -9.91
N ASP A 135 -7.27 1.74 -10.11
CA ASP A 135 -7.57 2.69 -9.04
C ASP A 135 -8.85 2.28 -8.27
N GLY A 136 -8.80 2.40 -6.94
CA GLY A 136 -9.87 1.97 -6.04
C GLY A 136 -10.07 0.45 -5.93
N THR A 137 -9.17 -0.37 -6.50
CA THR A 137 -9.26 -1.82 -6.31
C THR A 137 -8.93 -2.19 -4.87
N ALA A 138 -9.90 -2.73 -4.14
CA ALA A 138 -9.69 -3.26 -2.80
C ALA A 138 -8.68 -4.41 -2.79
N ILE A 139 -7.64 -4.27 -1.97
CA ILE A 139 -6.60 -5.27 -1.73
C ILE A 139 -6.69 -5.91 -0.35
N TYR A 140 -7.46 -5.31 0.57
CA TYR A 140 -7.77 -5.87 1.88
C TYR A 140 -8.98 -5.16 2.49
N LYS A 141 -9.86 -5.90 3.19
CA LYS A 141 -10.95 -5.33 4.00
C LYS A 141 -10.50 -5.26 5.44
N VAL A 142 -10.44 -4.06 6.02
CA VAL A 142 -10.06 -3.90 7.43
C VAL A 142 -11.27 -4.25 8.30
N PRO A 143 -11.10 -5.01 9.39
CA PRO A 143 -12.20 -5.32 10.29
C PRO A 143 -12.86 -4.04 10.83
N GLU A 144 -14.19 -3.95 10.76
CA GLU A 144 -14.95 -2.75 11.11
C GLU A 144 -14.68 -2.26 12.53
N THR A 145 -14.45 -3.20 13.46
CA THR A 145 -14.13 -2.93 14.87
C THR A 145 -12.90 -2.04 15.07
N VAL A 146 -11.93 -2.08 14.15
CA VAL A 146 -10.65 -1.35 14.26
C VAL A 146 -10.46 -0.30 13.15
N GLY A 147 -11.18 -0.40 12.03
CA GLY A 147 -10.96 0.43 10.84
C GLY A 147 -11.06 1.94 11.09
N LYS A 148 -11.89 2.39 12.04
CA LYS A 148 -12.03 3.81 12.41
C LYS A 148 -10.77 4.40 13.07
N HIS A 149 -9.90 3.55 13.60
CA HIS A 149 -8.66 3.94 14.26
C HIS A 149 -7.44 3.83 13.36
N LEU A 150 -7.57 3.33 12.12
CA LEU A 150 -6.42 3.18 11.23
C LEU A 150 -5.80 4.54 10.89
N GLU A 151 -4.57 4.75 11.35
CA GLU A 151 -3.81 6.00 11.18
C GLU A 151 -2.91 5.95 9.97
N SER A 152 -2.21 4.83 9.77
CA SER A 152 -1.24 4.68 8.67
C SER A 152 -1.11 3.25 8.19
N ILE A 153 -0.65 3.14 6.94
CA ILE A 153 -0.34 1.87 6.28
C ILE A 153 1.14 1.92 5.88
N GLU A 154 1.91 0.95 6.33
CA GLU A 154 3.31 0.79 5.94
C GLU A 154 3.48 -0.47 5.09
N VAL A 155 4.24 -0.35 4.01
CA VAL A 155 4.61 -1.52 3.21
C VAL A 155 5.82 -2.19 3.84
N GLN A 156 5.74 -3.50 4.02
CA GLN A 156 6.83 -4.38 4.46
C GLN A 156 7.08 -5.44 3.37
N ASP A 157 8.26 -6.06 3.38
CA ASP A 157 8.57 -7.08 2.36
C ASP A 157 7.67 -8.32 2.48
N SER A 158 7.14 -8.58 3.68
CA SER A 158 6.23 -9.71 3.97
C SER A 158 4.73 -9.37 3.93
N GLY A 159 4.34 -8.12 3.68
CA GLY A 159 2.94 -7.69 3.78
C GLY A 159 2.75 -6.19 4.02
N ILE A 160 1.59 -5.79 4.53
CA ILE A 160 1.36 -4.40 4.97
C ILE A 160 1.15 -4.35 6.49
N ARG A 161 1.73 -3.34 7.14
CA ARG A 161 1.42 -2.99 8.54
C ARG A 161 0.29 -1.98 8.55
N LEU A 162 -0.72 -2.23 9.36
CA LEU A 162 -1.77 -1.29 9.70
C LEU A 162 -1.49 -0.79 11.12
N ASN A 163 -1.34 0.52 11.29
CA ASN A 163 -1.09 1.16 12.59
C ASN A 163 -2.37 1.87 13.04
N PHE A 164 -2.81 1.62 14.27
CA PHE A 164 -4.05 2.13 14.87
C PHE A 164 -3.80 2.90 16.17
#